data_AF-A0A5E3WXV5-F1
#
_entry.id   AF-A0A5E3WXV5-F1
#
_cell.length_a   1.000
_cell.length_b   1.000
_cell.length_c   1.000
_cell.angle_alpha   90.00
_cell.angle_beta   90.00
_cell.angle_gamma   90.00
#
_symmetry.space_group_name_H-M   'P 1'
#
loop_
_entity.id
_entity.type
_entity.pdbx_description
1 polymer ?
#
loop_
_entity_poly.entity_id
_entity_poly.type
_entity_poly.pdbx_seq_one_letter_code
_entity_poly.pdbx_strand_id
1 'polypeptide(L)'
;MHWTVPLMNLYCYLPHLLMAQIKAGDGVVNLDEGPQPYAFMAFYDRVRDRPARARGERVYIIFVGSVVGITTEQHTREAAMWGCPDAYSIRTPSLIRAYSIWRHWLRLLAKLVYQHPELDDAGLVRLGRQSLPAANVLEESVETEFHPEAPPMFAPPQEEVCIDVEEDVEEDVEEDVEEDVEEDVEDDIGEDVEDDLSNDLSNDLSKQPSNDLSNETISGEGLVSEVFGSDTDEVEFMLVEYEDEM
;
A
#
# COMPACT_ATOMS: atom_id res chain seq x y z
N MET A 1 -16.49 18.24 -16.28
CA MET A 1 -16.76 17.67 -14.95
C MET A 1 -15.48 17.74 -14.14
N HIS A 2 -15.58 18.07 -12.85
CA HIS A 2 -14.43 18.17 -11.95
C HIS A 2 -14.66 17.26 -10.75
N TRP A 3 -13.70 16.37 -10.51
CA TRP A 3 -13.65 15.51 -9.32
C TRP A 3 -12.34 15.81 -8.62
N THR A 4 -12.23 17.05 -8.16
CA THR A 4 -11.02 17.63 -7.63
C THR A 4 -11.30 18.15 -6.24
N VAL A 5 -10.37 17.94 -5.31
CA VAL A 5 -10.46 18.42 -3.94
C VAL A 5 -9.31 19.37 -3.61
N PRO A 6 -9.54 20.36 -2.74
CA PRO A 6 -8.45 21.07 -2.10
C PRO A 6 -7.44 20.06 -1.54
N LEU A 7 -6.14 20.35 -1.67
CA LEU A 7 -5.07 19.46 -1.18
C LEU A 7 -5.27 19.06 0.29
N MET A 8 -5.81 19.97 1.11
CA MET A 8 -6.14 19.73 2.51
C MET A 8 -7.10 18.55 2.72
N ASN A 9 -8.01 18.28 1.78
CA ASN A 9 -8.94 17.16 1.90
C ASN A 9 -8.26 15.81 1.60
N LEU A 10 -7.18 15.80 0.80
CA LEU A 10 -6.36 14.60 0.61
C LEU A 10 -5.62 14.26 1.91
N TYR A 11 -5.17 15.27 2.66
CA TYR A 11 -4.51 15.08 3.95
C TYR A 11 -5.42 14.40 4.97
N CYS A 12 -6.69 14.80 5.05
CA CYS A 12 -7.68 14.10 5.87
C CYS A 12 -7.89 12.63 5.48
N TYR A 13 -7.48 12.23 4.26
CA TYR A 13 -7.60 10.87 3.78
C TYR A 13 -6.36 10.00 4.09
N LEU A 14 -5.19 10.59 4.32
CA LEU A 14 -3.96 9.83 4.61
C LEU A 14 -4.06 8.90 5.83
N PRO A 15 -4.71 9.28 6.96
CA PRO A 15 -4.92 8.36 8.07
C PRO A 15 -5.74 7.11 7.70
N HIS A 16 -6.69 7.24 6.78
CA HIS A 16 -7.48 6.10 6.30
C HIS A 16 -6.64 5.15 5.45
N LEU A 17 -5.76 5.71 4.62
CA LEU A 17 -4.79 4.93 3.84
C LEU A 17 -3.81 4.18 4.74
N LEU A 18 -3.35 4.81 5.83
CA LEU A 18 -2.50 4.15 6.82
C LEU A 18 -3.19 2.93 7.44
N MET A 19 -4.45 3.08 7.86
CA MET A 19 -5.21 1.97 8.43
C MET A 19 -5.41 0.83 7.42
N ALA A 20 -5.66 1.17 6.15
CA ALA A 20 -5.74 0.19 5.08
C ALA A 20 -4.41 -0.55 4.86
N GLN A 21 -3.27 0.17 4.91
CA GLN A 21 -1.94 -0.45 4.80
C GLN A 21 -1.60 -1.33 6.00
N ILE A 22 -1.91 -0.89 7.23
CA ILE A 22 -1.72 -1.71 8.44
C ILE A 22 -2.49 -3.03 8.33
N LYS A 23 -3.73 -2.97 7.83
CA LYS A 23 -4.56 -4.18 7.63
C LYS A 23 -3.98 -5.10 6.54
N ALA A 24 -3.41 -4.52 5.49
CA ALA A 24 -2.81 -5.28 4.39
C ALA A 24 -1.43 -5.88 4.74
N GLY A 25 -0.71 -5.32 5.72
CA GLY A 25 0.66 -5.71 6.05
C GLY A 25 1.61 -5.42 4.88
N ASP A 26 2.38 -6.43 4.46
CA ASP A 26 3.24 -6.37 3.26
C ASP A 26 2.47 -6.60 1.94
N GLY A 27 1.17 -6.88 2.03
CA GLY A 27 0.30 -7.09 0.88
C GLY A 27 -0.08 -5.80 0.13
N VAL A 28 -0.77 -5.98 -1.00
CA VAL A 28 -1.33 -4.87 -1.79
C VAL A 28 -2.50 -4.26 -1.03
N VAL A 29 -2.46 -2.95 -0.78
CA VAL A 29 -3.56 -2.23 -0.13
C VAL A 29 -4.84 -2.35 -0.95
N ASN A 30 -5.85 -2.95 -0.34
CA ASN A 30 -7.20 -2.95 -0.87
C ASN A 30 -7.89 -1.61 -0.55
N LEU A 31 -7.84 -0.67 -1.49
CA LEU A 31 -8.46 0.64 -1.34
C LEU A 31 -10.00 0.57 -1.28
N ASP A 32 -10.61 -0.57 -1.63
CA ASP A 32 -12.07 -0.74 -1.64
C ASP A 32 -12.65 -1.07 -0.25
N GLU A 33 -11.80 -1.44 0.71
CA GLU A 33 -12.21 -1.70 2.10
C GLU A 33 -12.27 -0.41 2.94
N GLY A 34 -11.64 0.67 2.46
CA GLY A 34 -11.65 1.97 3.12
C GLY A 34 -12.80 2.87 2.65
N PRO A 35 -13.17 3.90 3.43
CA PRO A 35 -14.10 4.90 2.93
C PRO A 35 -13.50 5.58 1.70
N GLN A 36 -14.24 5.63 0.60
CA GLN A 36 -13.81 6.40 -0.56
C GLN A 36 -13.97 7.91 -0.24
N PRO A 37 -13.02 8.78 -0.61
CA PRO A 37 -13.19 10.21 -0.38
C PRO A 37 -14.41 10.69 -1.18
N TYR A 38 -15.37 11.34 -0.51
CA TYR A 38 -16.66 11.73 -1.08
C TYR A 38 -16.54 12.45 -2.43
N ALA A 39 -15.52 13.30 -2.57
CA ALA A 39 -15.29 14.07 -3.78
C ALA A 39 -14.86 13.25 -5.00
N PHE A 40 -14.38 12.02 -4.80
CA PHE A 40 -14.08 11.09 -5.89
C PHE A 40 -15.24 10.14 -6.16
N MET A 41 -16.27 10.07 -5.32
CA MET A 41 -17.37 9.12 -5.47
C MET A 41 -18.05 9.27 -6.85
N ALA A 42 -18.31 10.51 -7.29
CA ALA A 42 -18.86 10.77 -8.62
C ALA A 42 -17.90 10.40 -9.78
N PHE A 43 -16.59 10.34 -9.53
CA PHE A 43 -15.62 9.82 -10.49
C PHE A 43 -15.68 8.29 -10.52
N TYR A 44 -15.68 7.63 -9.36
CA TYR A 44 -15.82 6.18 -9.22
C TYR A 44 -17.12 5.69 -9.87
N ASP A 45 -18.26 6.33 -9.59
CA ASP A 45 -19.55 6.05 -10.21
C ASP A 45 -19.47 6.19 -11.74
N ARG A 46 -18.81 7.25 -12.25
CA ARG A 46 -18.66 7.43 -13.70
C ARG A 46 -17.80 6.36 -14.34
N VAL A 47 -16.71 5.94 -13.68
CA VAL A 47 -15.85 4.84 -14.16
C VAL A 47 -16.61 3.52 -14.14
N ARG A 48 -17.43 3.27 -13.11
CA ARG A 48 -18.28 2.08 -12.98
C ARG A 48 -19.36 2.03 -14.07
N ASP A 49 -20.13 3.11 -14.20
CA ASP A 49 -21.37 3.08 -14.98
C ASP A 49 -21.15 3.35 -16.48
N ARG A 50 -20.13 4.17 -16.81
CA ARG A 50 -19.88 4.63 -18.19
C ARG A 50 -18.38 4.79 -18.48
N PRO A 51 -17.60 3.69 -18.45
CA PRO A 51 -16.18 3.75 -18.76
C PRO A 51 -15.92 4.08 -20.25
N ALA A 52 -16.85 3.73 -21.14
CA ALA A 52 -16.75 4.01 -22.57
C ALA A 52 -16.91 5.51 -22.87
N ARG A 53 -15.92 6.07 -23.58
CA ARG A 53 -15.85 7.51 -23.88
C ARG A 53 -16.32 7.88 -25.28
N ALA A 54 -16.76 9.14 -25.38
CA ALA A 54 -16.76 9.88 -26.63
C ALA A 54 -15.30 10.04 -27.12
N ARG A 55 -15.07 9.70 -28.39
CA ARG A 55 -13.75 9.78 -29.04
C ARG A 55 -13.12 11.16 -28.82
N GLY A 56 -11.94 11.20 -28.20
CA GLY A 56 -11.11 12.43 -28.08
C GLY A 56 -11.21 13.21 -26.76
N GLU A 57 -12.00 12.77 -25.78
CA GLU A 57 -11.99 13.39 -24.44
C GLU A 57 -10.64 13.13 -23.76
N ARG A 58 -10.04 14.15 -23.13
CA ARG A 58 -8.77 14.06 -22.39
C ARG A 58 -9.10 14.01 -20.89
N VAL A 59 -8.47 13.11 -20.13
CA VAL A 59 -8.48 13.19 -18.66
C VAL A 59 -7.18 13.81 -18.19
N TYR A 60 -7.25 14.63 -17.16
CA TYR A 60 -6.11 15.14 -16.42
C TYR A 60 -6.18 14.61 -14.99
N ILE A 61 -5.06 14.05 -14.52
CA ILE A 61 -4.87 13.61 -13.15
C ILE A 61 -3.91 14.60 -12.51
N ILE A 62 -4.29 15.21 -11.40
CA ILE A 62 -3.52 16.22 -10.68
C ILE A 62 -3.08 15.60 -9.37
N PHE A 63 -1.80 15.21 -9.28
CA PHE A 63 -1.23 14.58 -8.09
C PHE A 63 -0.78 15.62 -7.07
N VAL A 64 -0.24 16.73 -7.56
CA VAL A 64 0.28 17.84 -6.74
C VAL A 64 -0.16 19.16 -7.37
N GLY A 65 -0.75 20.03 -6.57
CA GLY A 65 -1.25 21.36 -6.97
C GLY A 65 -2.00 22.02 -5.81
N SER A 66 -2.61 23.17 -6.06
CA SER A 66 -3.55 23.80 -5.11
C SER A 66 -4.81 22.95 -4.89
N VAL A 67 -5.10 22.09 -5.87
CA VAL A 67 -6.19 21.11 -5.87
C VAL A 67 -5.62 19.80 -6.43
N VAL A 68 -6.05 18.67 -5.89
CA VAL A 68 -5.67 17.32 -6.34
C VAL A 68 -6.89 16.55 -6.80
N GLY A 69 -6.71 15.59 -7.71
CA GLY A 69 -7.79 14.76 -8.20
C GLY A 69 -7.83 14.64 -9.72
N ILE A 70 -9.03 14.47 -10.27
CA ILE A 70 -9.23 14.12 -11.67
C ILE A 70 -10.19 15.12 -12.32
N THR A 71 -9.85 15.59 -13.51
CA THR A 71 -10.71 16.51 -14.27
C THR A 71 -10.62 16.24 -15.76
N THR A 72 -11.67 16.59 -16.50
CA THR A 72 -11.68 16.58 -17.97
C THR A 72 -11.41 17.95 -18.56
N GLU A 73 -11.24 18.97 -17.71
CA GLU A 73 -11.21 20.37 -18.11
C GLU A 73 -9.79 20.94 -17.97
N GLN A 74 -9.25 21.40 -19.10
CA GLN A 74 -7.87 21.87 -19.15
C GLN A 74 -7.63 23.10 -18.26
N HIS A 75 -8.60 24.02 -18.21
CA HIS A 75 -8.48 25.24 -17.40
C HIS A 75 -8.42 24.94 -15.89
N THR A 76 -9.12 23.90 -15.42
CA THR A 76 -9.07 23.48 -14.01
C THR A 76 -7.71 22.92 -13.66
N ARG A 77 -7.12 22.13 -14.55
CA ARG A 77 -5.75 21.64 -14.39
C ARG A 77 -4.77 22.81 -14.35
N GLU A 78 -4.86 23.76 -15.28
CA GLU A 78 -3.98 24.93 -15.31
C GLU A 78 -4.12 25.78 -14.03
N ALA A 79 -5.35 26.01 -13.55
CA ALA A 79 -5.61 26.72 -12.31
C ALA A 79 -5.05 25.96 -11.09
N ALA A 80 -5.16 24.63 -11.06
CA ALA A 80 -4.61 23.81 -9.98
C ALA A 80 -3.07 23.83 -9.94
N MET A 81 -2.43 24.00 -11.09
CA MET A 81 -0.97 24.07 -11.21
C MET A 81 -0.42 25.49 -11.00
N TRP A 82 -1.26 26.52 -11.09
CA TRP A 82 -0.82 27.91 -11.03
C TRP A 82 -0.19 28.26 -9.67
N GLY A 83 1.05 28.75 -9.69
CA GLY A 83 1.78 29.16 -8.49
C GLY A 83 2.34 28.01 -7.64
N CYS A 84 2.22 26.76 -8.08
CA CYS A 84 2.72 25.59 -7.38
C CYS A 84 3.99 25.06 -8.09
N PRO A 85 5.21 25.34 -7.58
CA PRO A 85 6.46 24.96 -8.27
C PRO A 85 6.64 23.45 -8.41
N ASP A 86 6.12 22.69 -7.44
CA ASP A 86 6.18 21.22 -7.42
C ASP A 86 4.94 20.57 -8.06
N ALA A 87 4.10 21.35 -8.76
CA ALA A 87 2.87 20.84 -9.33
C ALA A 87 3.13 19.71 -10.34
N TYR A 88 2.30 18.68 -10.27
CA TYR A 88 2.43 17.52 -11.13
C TYR A 88 1.07 17.01 -11.56
N SER A 89 0.95 16.84 -12.88
CA SER A 89 -0.26 16.34 -13.49
C SER A 89 0.08 15.49 -14.70
N ILE A 90 -0.70 14.46 -14.96
CA ILE A 90 -0.59 13.63 -16.17
C ILE A 90 -1.87 13.74 -16.97
N ARG A 91 -1.75 13.61 -18.29
CA ARG A 91 -2.88 13.56 -19.22
C ARG A 91 -3.02 12.13 -19.75
N THR A 92 -4.21 11.57 -19.67
CA THR A 92 -4.52 10.23 -20.22
C THR A 92 -5.69 10.31 -21.21
N PRO A 93 -5.79 9.37 -22.17
CA PRO A 93 -6.89 9.34 -23.13
C PRO A 93 -8.17 8.70 -22.57
N SER A 94 -8.06 7.88 -21.51
CA SER A 94 -9.15 7.04 -21.01
C SER A 94 -9.45 7.31 -19.53
N LEU A 95 -10.74 7.27 -19.16
CA LEU A 95 -11.19 7.34 -17.77
C LEU A 95 -10.73 6.13 -16.97
N ILE A 96 -10.78 4.93 -17.55
CA ILE A 96 -10.24 3.71 -16.92
C ILE A 96 -8.76 3.90 -16.66
N ARG A 97 -8.00 4.42 -17.64
CA ARG A 97 -6.56 4.67 -17.44
C ARG A 97 -6.29 5.68 -16.34
N ALA A 98 -7.08 6.76 -16.30
CA ALA A 98 -6.97 7.74 -15.22
C ALA A 98 -7.28 7.13 -13.85
N TYR A 99 -8.27 6.24 -13.78
CA TYR A 99 -8.63 5.50 -12.59
C TYR A 99 -7.50 4.60 -12.09
N SER A 100 -6.89 3.80 -12.97
CA SER A 100 -5.80 2.90 -12.59
C SER A 100 -4.60 3.69 -12.06
N ILE A 101 -4.21 4.76 -12.76
CA ILE A 101 -3.09 5.61 -12.34
C ILE A 101 -3.41 6.34 -11.02
N TRP A 102 -4.65 6.78 -10.82
CA TRP A 102 -5.07 7.41 -9.57
C TRP A 102 -5.01 6.43 -8.39
N ARG A 103 -5.47 5.19 -8.57
CA ARG A 103 -5.35 4.15 -7.52
C ARG A 103 -3.91 3.78 -7.24
N HIS A 104 -3.07 3.67 -8.27
CA HIS A 104 -1.64 3.47 -8.09
C HIS A 104 -1.02 4.57 -7.20
N TRP A 105 -1.37 5.83 -7.45
CA TRP A 105 -0.95 6.94 -6.60
C TRP A 105 -1.40 6.81 -5.14
N LEU A 106 -2.67 6.47 -4.91
CA LEU A 106 -3.18 6.28 -3.55
C LEU A 106 -2.47 5.14 -2.81
N ARG A 107 -2.15 4.03 -3.50
CA ARG A 107 -1.37 2.93 -2.90
C ARG A 107 0.06 3.34 -2.58
N LEU A 108 0.69 4.12 -3.46
CA LEU A 108 2.02 4.68 -3.20
C LEU A 108 2.00 5.56 -1.94
N LEU A 109 1.01 6.44 -1.80
CA LEU A 109 0.84 7.25 -0.60
C LEU A 109 0.60 6.40 0.65
N ALA A 110 -0.27 5.38 0.58
CA ALA A 110 -0.51 4.47 1.70
C ALA A 110 0.79 3.80 2.19
N LYS A 111 1.61 3.32 1.25
CA LYS A 111 2.91 2.72 1.53
C LYS A 111 3.86 3.73 2.17
N LEU A 112 3.92 4.96 1.66
CA LEU A 112 4.80 6.00 2.20
C LEU A 112 4.37 6.45 3.61
N VAL A 113 3.08 6.59 3.88
CA VAL A 113 2.58 6.94 5.22
C VAL A 113 2.99 5.87 6.23
N TYR A 114 2.95 4.59 5.82
CA TYR A 114 3.39 3.48 6.66
C TYR A 114 4.91 3.43 6.85
N GLN A 115 5.68 3.68 5.80
CA GLN A 115 7.15 3.63 5.83
C GLN A 115 7.79 4.84 6.51
N HIS A 116 7.12 5.99 6.48
CA HIS A 116 7.64 7.27 6.95
C HIS A 116 6.66 7.98 7.91
N PRO A 117 6.33 7.39 9.07
CA PRO A 117 5.41 8.00 10.03
C PRO A 117 5.95 9.32 10.62
N GLU A 118 7.24 9.62 10.45
CA GLU A 118 7.89 10.86 10.87
C GLU A 118 7.61 12.07 9.96
N LEU A 119 7.14 11.83 8.73
CA LEU A 119 6.87 12.89 7.77
C LEU A 119 5.47 13.47 7.97
N ASP A 120 5.35 14.79 7.82
CA ASP A 120 4.06 15.45 7.75
C ASP A 120 3.36 15.17 6.39
N ASP A 121 2.07 15.49 6.30
CA ASP A 121 1.27 15.24 5.10
C ASP A 121 1.87 15.87 3.83
N ALA A 122 2.47 17.06 3.98
CA ALA A 122 3.14 17.75 2.89
C ALA A 122 4.44 17.04 2.47
N GLY A 123 5.24 16.56 3.43
CA GLY A 123 6.43 15.75 3.22
C GLY A 123 6.10 14.44 2.51
N LEU A 124 5.02 13.76 2.90
CA LEU A 124 4.54 12.52 2.28
C LEU A 124 4.12 12.74 0.82
N VAL A 125 3.37 13.79 0.53
CA VAL A 125 2.98 14.11 -0.87
C VAL A 125 4.19 14.48 -1.72
N ARG A 126 5.15 15.23 -1.15
CA ARG A 126 6.41 15.56 -1.86
C ARG A 126 7.24 14.30 -2.13
N LEU A 127 7.38 13.41 -1.15
CA LEU A 127 8.10 12.15 -1.32
C LEU A 127 7.40 11.27 -2.35
N GLY A 128 6.08 11.14 -2.28
CA GLY A 128 5.29 10.43 -3.29
C GLY A 128 5.51 10.99 -4.69
N ARG A 129 5.53 12.31 -4.84
CA ARG A 129 5.84 12.95 -6.12
C ARG A 129 7.22 12.56 -6.64
N GLN A 130 8.24 12.49 -5.78
CA GLN A 130 9.59 12.08 -6.17
C GLN A 130 9.66 10.60 -6.53
N SER A 131 8.84 9.76 -5.90
CA SER A 131 8.72 8.33 -6.19
C SER A 131 7.94 8.03 -7.47
N LEU A 132 7.14 8.97 -8.00
CA LEU A 132 6.44 8.77 -9.26
C LEU A 132 7.40 8.86 -10.47
N PRO A 133 7.38 7.86 -11.38
CA PRO A 133 8.16 7.92 -12.61
C PRO A 133 7.66 9.03 -13.55
N ALA A 134 8.44 9.27 -14.62
CA ALA A 134 8.05 10.18 -15.69
C ALA A 134 6.69 9.78 -16.29
N ALA A 135 5.94 10.76 -16.79
CA ALA A 135 4.55 10.57 -17.21
C ALA A 135 4.34 9.45 -18.24
N ASN A 136 5.25 9.33 -19.22
CA ASN A 136 5.22 8.28 -20.23
C ASN A 136 5.47 6.89 -19.62
N VAL A 137 6.46 6.80 -18.73
CA VAL A 137 6.79 5.54 -18.04
C VAL A 137 5.63 5.13 -17.12
N LEU A 138 5.01 6.08 -16.40
CA LEU A 138 3.85 5.78 -15.57
C LEU A 138 2.67 5.27 -16.41
N GLU A 139 2.44 5.87 -17.58
CA GLU A 139 1.39 5.45 -18.50
C GLU A 139 1.65 4.07 -19.12
N GLU A 140 2.88 3.57 -19.11
CA GLU A 140 3.22 2.21 -19.56
C GLU A 140 3.27 1.21 -18.40
N SER A 141 3.75 1.63 -17.22
CA SER A 141 4.06 0.73 -16.10
C SER A 141 2.88 0.37 -15.21
N VAL A 142 1.85 1.24 -15.14
CA VAL A 142 0.68 0.96 -14.29
C VAL A 142 -0.22 -0.04 -15.00
N GLU A 143 -0.64 -1.12 -14.35
CA GLU A 143 -1.59 -2.05 -14.95
C GLU A 143 -3.00 -1.43 -15.04
N THR A 144 -3.80 -1.86 -16.02
CA THR A 144 -5.15 -1.33 -16.19
C THR A 144 -6.11 -2.01 -15.22
N GLU A 145 -6.39 -1.34 -14.11
CA GLU A 145 -7.40 -1.74 -13.14
C GLU A 145 -8.82 -1.32 -13.55
N PHE A 146 -9.79 -2.16 -13.21
CA PHE A 146 -11.22 -1.91 -13.38
C PHE A 146 -11.88 -1.64 -12.02
N HIS A 147 -13.03 -0.97 -12.04
CA HIS A 147 -13.83 -0.83 -10.82
C HIS A 147 -14.35 -2.23 -10.42
N PRO A 148 -14.30 -2.63 -9.13
CA PRO A 148 -14.73 -3.97 -8.71
C PRO A 148 -16.20 -4.25 -9.02
N GLU A 149 -17.04 -3.21 -8.98
CA GLU A 149 -18.46 -3.27 -9.36
C GLU A 149 -18.72 -2.96 -10.85
N ALA A 150 -17.68 -2.83 -11.68
CA ALA A 150 -17.90 -2.58 -13.10
C ALA A 150 -18.67 -3.77 -13.73
N PRO A 151 -19.67 -3.52 -14.57
CA PRO A 151 -20.36 -4.58 -15.29
C PRO A 151 -19.36 -5.50 -16.03
N PRO A 152 -19.54 -6.84 -16.04
CA PRO A 152 -18.60 -7.80 -16.64
C PRO A 152 -18.26 -7.50 -18.09
N MET A 153 -19.17 -6.86 -18.82
CA MET A 153 -18.97 -6.44 -20.22
C MET A 153 -17.86 -5.39 -20.41
N PHE A 154 -17.35 -4.78 -19.34
CA PHE A 154 -16.25 -3.82 -19.38
C PHE A 154 -14.93 -4.36 -18.86
N ALA A 155 -14.95 -5.50 -18.15
CA ALA A 155 -13.71 -6.25 -17.98
C ALA A 155 -13.18 -6.54 -19.39
N PRO A 156 -11.84 -6.56 -19.61
CA PRO A 156 -11.33 -7.16 -20.82
C PRO A 156 -12.02 -8.52 -20.92
N PRO A 157 -12.38 -9.00 -22.13
CA PRO A 157 -12.82 -10.38 -22.26
C PRO A 157 -11.80 -11.15 -21.44
N GLN A 158 -12.26 -11.84 -20.38
CA GLN A 158 -11.35 -12.74 -19.68
C GLN A 158 -10.86 -13.55 -20.85
N GLU A 159 -9.58 -13.38 -21.22
CA GLU A 159 -8.95 -14.35 -22.08
C GLU A 159 -9.32 -15.60 -21.32
N GLU A 160 -10.24 -16.37 -21.92
CA GLU A 160 -10.55 -17.68 -21.41
C GLU A 160 -9.17 -18.28 -21.46
N VAL A 161 -8.49 -18.25 -20.32
CA VAL A 161 -7.46 -19.18 -20.00
C VAL A 161 -8.31 -20.45 -19.91
N CYS A 162 -8.72 -20.95 -21.07
CA CYS A 162 -8.61 -22.34 -21.41
C CYS A 162 -7.16 -22.65 -21.08
N ILE A 163 -6.92 -22.86 -19.78
CA ILE A 163 -5.89 -23.77 -19.37
C ILE A 163 -6.40 -25.03 -20.05
N ASP A 164 -5.82 -25.35 -21.20
CA ASP A 164 -5.92 -26.65 -21.80
C ASP A 164 -5.21 -27.58 -20.80
N VAL A 165 -5.91 -27.91 -19.72
CA VAL A 165 -5.51 -28.93 -18.72
C VAL A 165 -5.87 -30.32 -19.27
N GLU A 166 -6.50 -30.39 -20.43
CA GLU A 166 -6.94 -31.63 -21.05
C GLU A 166 -6.11 -31.87 -22.32
N GLU A 167 -4.82 -32.21 -22.20
CA GLU A 167 -4.18 -33.21 -23.09
C GLU A 167 -2.66 -33.43 -22.90
N ASP A 168 -1.93 -32.72 -22.03
CA ASP A 168 -0.46 -32.88 -21.91
C ASP A 168 0.06 -33.33 -20.53
N VAL A 169 -0.81 -33.81 -19.63
CA VAL A 169 -0.43 -34.30 -18.28
C VAL A 169 -0.75 -35.78 -18.06
N GLU A 170 -1.22 -36.50 -19.08
CA GLU A 170 -1.43 -37.96 -18.97
C GLU A 170 -0.39 -38.81 -19.71
N GLU A 171 0.59 -38.23 -20.42
CA GLU A 171 1.65 -39.02 -21.07
C GLU A 171 3.05 -38.92 -20.41
N ASP A 172 3.35 -37.91 -19.58
CA ASP A 172 4.71 -37.72 -19.00
C ASP A 172 4.80 -37.93 -17.48
N VAL A 173 3.70 -38.29 -16.78
CA VAL A 173 3.70 -38.50 -15.32
C VAL A 173 3.61 -39.97 -14.91
N GLU A 174 3.31 -40.88 -15.85
CA GLU A 174 3.27 -42.33 -15.54
C GLU A 174 4.58 -43.09 -15.82
N GLU A 175 5.58 -42.51 -16.49
CA GLU A 175 6.87 -43.20 -16.72
C GLU A 175 7.99 -42.80 -15.73
N ASP A 176 8.00 -41.58 -15.16
CA ASP A 176 9.10 -41.13 -14.28
C ASP A 176 8.84 -41.28 -12.77
N VAL A 177 7.64 -41.68 -12.33
CA VAL A 177 7.29 -41.80 -10.90
C VAL A 177 7.43 -43.24 -10.36
N GLU A 178 7.55 -44.25 -11.22
CA GLU A 178 7.74 -45.64 -10.77
C GLU A 178 9.22 -46.09 -10.69
N GLU A 179 10.18 -45.38 -11.30
CA GLU A 179 11.60 -45.76 -11.21
C GLU A 179 12.37 -45.06 -10.05
N ASP A 180 12.04 -43.81 -9.67
CA ASP A 180 12.81 -43.08 -8.65
C ASP A 180 12.32 -43.28 -7.20
N VAL A 181 11.16 -43.92 -6.97
CA VAL A 181 10.61 -44.12 -5.61
C VAL A 181 11.08 -45.43 -4.96
N GLU A 182 11.62 -46.39 -5.71
CA GLU A 182 12.15 -47.63 -5.14
C GLU A 182 13.66 -47.60 -4.83
N GLU A 183 14.44 -46.65 -5.37
CA GLU A 183 15.89 -46.57 -5.07
C GLU A 183 16.23 -45.66 -3.87
N ASP A 184 15.54 -44.54 -3.65
CA ASP A 184 15.92 -43.57 -2.59
C ASP A 184 15.34 -43.85 -1.19
N VAL A 185 14.39 -44.80 -1.05
CA VAL A 185 13.78 -45.12 0.25
C VAL A 185 14.58 -46.18 1.04
N GLU A 186 15.45 -46.95 0.38
CA GLU A 186 16.28 -47.96 1.08
C GLU A 186 17.61 -47.42 1.61
N ASP A 187 18.15 -46.33 1.06
CA ASP A 187 19.45 -45.78 1.49
C ASP A 187 19.33 -44.71 2.61
N ASP A 188 18.30 -43.86 2.63
CA ASP A 188 18.22 -42.73 3.57
C ASP A 188 17.64 -43.07 4.97
N ILE A 189 16.99 -44.23 5.12
CA ILE A 189 16.47 -44.68 6.44
C ILE A 189 17.54 -45.47 7.22
N GLY A 190 18.63 -45.89 6.57
CA GLY A 190 19.68 -46.70 7.17
C GLY A 190 20.74 -45.90 7.96
N GLU A 191 21.14 -44.73 7.48
CA GLU A 191 22.28 -43.99 8.08
C GLU A 191 21.88 -42.99 9.18
N ASP A 192 20.73 -42.31 9.08
CA ASP A 192 20.39 -41.24 10.03
C ASP A 192 19.88 -41.72 11.40
N VAL A 193 19.48 -43.00 11.53
CA VAL A 193 19.01 -43.55 12.81
C VAL A 193 20.18 -44.00 13.70
N GLU A 194 21.36 -44.32 13.14
CA GLU A 194 22.52 -44.74 13.93
C GLU A 194 23.32 -43.57 14.51
N ASP A 195 23.35 -42.42 13.84
CA ASP A 195 24.13 -41.26 14.30
C ASP A 195 23.42 -40.44 15.39
N ASP A 196 22.09 -40.31 15.35
CA ASP A 196 21.33 -39.51 16.33
C ASP A 196 21.23 -40.17 17.72
N LEU A 197 21.24 -41.51 17.79
CA LEU A 197 21.24 -42.22 19.08
C LEU A 197 22.60 -42.18 19.80
N SER A 198 23.69 -41.93 19.09
CA SER A 198 25.04 -41.92 19.66
C SER A 198 25.43 -40.57 20.28
N ASN A 199 24.90 -39.47 19.75
CA ASN A 199 25.29 -38.11 20.17
C ASN A 199 24.47 -37.57 21.35
N ASP A 200 23.20 -37.94 21.49
CA ASP A 200 22.34 -37.41 22.56
C ASP A 200 22.66 -38.00 23.95
N LEU A 201 23.22 -39.20 24.01
CA LEU A 201 23.65 -39.82 25.27
C LEU A 201 24.98 -39.28 25.81
N SER A 202 25.82 -38.66 24.98
CA SER A 202 27.13 -38.15 25.40
C SER A 202 27.09 -36.73 25.96
N ASN A 203 26.11 -35.90 25.58
CA ASN A 203 26.09 -34.49 25.98
C ASN A 203 25.41 -34.22 27.32
N ASP A 204 24.42 -35.02 27.72
CA ASP A 204 23.60 -34.70 28.90
C ASP A 204 24.22 -35.14 30.24
N LEU A 205 25.29 -35.95 30.21
CA LEU A 205 26.07 -36.34 31.40
C LEU A 205 27.19 -35.35 31.76
N SER A 206 27.42 -34.31 30.96
CA SER A 206 28.60 -33.44 31.10
C SER A 206 28.36 -32.07 31.76
N LYS A 207 27.11 -31.66 32.04
CA LYS A 207 26.83 -30.26 32.42
C LYS A 207 25.81 -30.05 33.56
N GLN A 208 26.19 -30.46 34.76
CA GLN A 208 25.71 -29.89 36.04
C GLN A 208 26.86 -30.00 37.07
N PRO A 209 26.90 -29.20 38.16
CA PRO A 209 27.10 -27.74 38.22
C PRO A 209 28.31 -27.39 39.12
N SER A 210 29.00 -26.26 38.92
CA SER A 210 29.86 -25.71 39.98
C SER A 210 30.16 -24.22 39.79
N ASN A 211 30.15 -23.51 40.92
CA ASN A 211 30.51 -22.11 41.18
C ASN A 211 29.40 -21.10 40.84
N ASP A 212 28.65 -20.52 41.77
CA ASP A 212 28.90 -20.08 43.15
C ASP A 212 30.09 -19.12 43.35
N LEU A 213 29.78 -18.01 44.02
CA LEU A 213 30.61 -16.97 44.63
C LEU A 213 31.08 -15.76 43.78
N SER A 214 30.37 -14.64 44.03
CA SER A 214 30.81 -13.48 44.84
C SER A 214 31.20 -12.15 44.16
N ASN A 215 30.56 -11.09 44.70
CA ASN A 215 30.98 -9.67 44.78
C ASN A 215 31.06 -8.90 43.45
N GLU A 216 30.78 -7.59 43.36
CA GLU A 216 30.95 -6.52 44.34
C GLU A 216 30.15 -5.28 43.94
N THR A 217 29.56 -4.66 44.94
CA THR A 217 29.03 -3.30 45.06
C THR A 217 29.87 -2.23 44.38
N ILE A 218 29.30 -1.40 43.48
CA ILE A 218 29.73 -0.01 43.32
C ILE A 218 28.49 0.91 43.29
N SER A 219 28.33 1.60 44.42
CA SER A 219 27.57 2.82 44.61
C SER A 219 28.15 3.93 43.71
N GLY A 220 27.28 4.65 43.01
CA GLY A 220 27.64 5.78 42.15
C GLY A 220 26.49 6.76 42.06
N GLU A 221 26.26 7.50 43.15
CA GLU A 221 25.42 8.68 43.23
C GLU A 221 25.87 9.73 42.19
N GLY A 222 24.90 10.31 41.46
CA GLY A 222 25.20 11.28 40.41
C GLY A 222 23.97 12.06 39.97
N LEU A 223 23.49 12.92 40.88
CA LEU A 223 22.50 13.96 40.67
C LEU A 223 22.71 14.76 39.38
N VAL A 224 21.73 14.81 38.48
CA VAL A 224 21.42 16.03 37.72
C VAL A 224 19.91 16.14 37.56
N SER A 225 19.33 16.92 38.46
CA SER A 225 18.02 17.53 38.32
C SER A 225 18.13 18.69 37.34
N GLU A 226 17.50 18.60 36.17
CA GLU A 226 17.22 19.78 35.35
C GLU A 226 15.72 19.89 35.10
N VAL A 227 15.14 20.75 35.95
CA VAL A 227 13.79 21.26 35.95
C VAL A 227 13.67 22.21 34.76
N PHE A 228 12.84 21.87 33.77
CA PHE A 228 12.22 22.84 32.89
C PHE A 228 10.71 22.83 33.14
N GLY A 229 10.27 23.78 33.98
CA GLY A 229 9.02 24.50 33.70
C GLY A 229 9.21 25.32 32.42
N SER A 230 8.19 25.83 31.76
CA SER A 230 6.84 26.16 32.17
C SER A 230 5.99 26.31 30.88
N ASP A 231 4.71 26.62 31.08
CA ASP A 231 3.79 27.17 30.07
C ASP A 231 2.93 26.15 29.33
N THR A 232 2.08 25.48 30.12
CA THR A 232 0.76 25.09 29.66
C THR A 232 -0.12 26.35 29.61
N ASP A 233 -0.20 26.99 28.44
CA ASP A 233 -1.25 27.95 28.16
C ASP A 233 -2.60 27.24 28.16
N GLU A 234 -3.43 27.57 29.15
CA GLU A 234 -4.84 27.25 29.19
C GLU A 234 -5.53 27.90 27.99
N VAL A 235 -5.83 27.11 26.96
CA VAL A 235 -6.73 27.51 25.89
C VAL A 235 -8.16 27.32 26.41
N GLU A 236 -8.72 28.41 26.92
CA GLU A 236 -10.13 28.57 27.27
C GLU A 236 -10.99 28.39 26.01
N PHE A 237 -11.51 27.17 25.81
CA PHE A 237 -12.48 26.89 24.75
C PHE A 237 -13.82 27.56 25.10
N MET A 238 -14.10 28.70 24.48
CA MET A 238 -15.46 29.26 24.40
C MET A 238 -16.37 28.27 23.66
N LEU A 239 -17.25 27.61 24.41
CA LEU A 239 -18.46 26.99 23.89
C LEU A 239 -19.35 28.08 23.30
N VAL A 240 -19.36 28.19 21.97
CA VAL A 240 -20.39 28.96 21.27
C VAL A 240 -21.59 28.05 21.09
N GLU A 241 -22.59 28.23 21.95
CA GLU A 241 -23.94 27.71 21.74
C GLU A 241 -24.49 28.34 20.45
N TYR A 242 -24.70 27.52 19.42
CA TYR A 242 -25.51 27.91 18.27
C TYR A 242 -26.98 27.73 18.68
N GLU A 243 -27.65 28.85 18.93
CA GLU A 243 -29.10 28.91 18.99
C GLU A 243 -29.68 28.58 17.61
N ASP A 244 -30.53 27.56 17.60
CA ASP A 244 -31.48 27.23 16.54
C ASP A 244 -32.40 28.43 16.30
N GLU A 245 -32.32 29.05 15.13
CA GLU A 245 -33.40 29.90 14.60
C GLU A 245 -33.82 29.44 13.19
N MET A 246 -35.01 28.83 13.17
CA MET A 246 -36.03 28.75 12.10
C MET A 246 -35.73 28.03 10.78
#